data_AF-A0A5E4SFT8-F1
#
_entry.id   AF-A0A5E4SFT8-F1
#
_cell.length_a   1.000
_cell.length_b   1.000
_cell.length_c   1.000
_cell.angle_alpha   90.00
_cell.angle_beta   90.00
_cell.angle_gamma   90.00
#
_symmetry.space_group_name_H-M   'P 1'
#
loop_
_entity.id
_entity.type
_entity.pdbx_description
1 polymer ?
#
loop_
_entity_poly.entity_id
_entity_poly.type
_entity_poly.pdbx_seq_one_letter_code
_entity_poly.pdbx_strand_id
1 'polypeptide(L)'
;MRLVALAALLALLSACTDSDTARRALVGAGYTDVHIDGYSFYGCGDNDDYSTAFTARGPTGVLVSGAVCSSFLTKAATIRLN
;
A
#
# COMPACT_ATOMS: atom_id res chain seq x y z
N MET A 1 28.62 -3.91 -10.17
CA MET A 1 28.20 -2.56 -9.72
C MET A 1 26.77 -2.21 -10.12
N ARG A 2 26.36 -2.33 -11.40
CA ARG A 2 24.98 -2.01 -11.84
C ARG A 2 23.86 -2.82 -11.14
N LEU A 3 24.05 -4.12 -10.95
CA LEU A 3 23.07 -4.99 -10.30
C LEU A 3 22.87 -4.68 -8.80
N VAL A 4 23.94 -4.31 -8.10
CA VAL A 4 23.89 -3.91 -6.69
C VAL A 4 23.15 -2.58 -6.52
N ALA A 5 23.35 -1.64 -7.44
CA ALA A 5 22.62 -0.38 -7.47
C ALA A 5 21.12 -0.57 -7.74
N LEU A 6 20.74 -1.46 -8.66
CA LEU A 6 19.33 -1.81 -8.88
C LEU A 6 18.67 -2.46 -7.66
N ALA A 7 19.35 -3.40 -7.01
CA ALA A 7 18.84 -4.06 -5.82
C ALA A 7 18.65 -3.08 -4.64
N ALA A 8 19.59 -2.15 -4.46
CA ALA A 8 19.46 -1.08 -3.47
C ALA A 8 18.29 -0.14 -3.77
N LEU A 9 18.06 0.19 -5.05
CA LEU A 9 16.93 1.02 -5.47
C LEU A 9 15.59 0.33 -5.18
N LEU A 10 15.46 -0.96 -5.50
CA LEU A 10 14.28 -1.79 -5.20
C LEU A 10 14.02 -1.90 -3.69
N ALA A 11 15.06 -1.96 -2.87
CA ALA A 11 14.92 -1.94 -1.41
C ALA A 11 14.43 -0.58 -0.89
N LEU A 12 14.87 0.53 -1.48
CA LEU A 12 14.40 1.88 -1.12
C LEU A 12 12.91 2.09 -1.46
N LEU A 13 12.41 1.46 -2.52
CA LEU A 13 10.98 1.48 -2.86
C LEU A 13 10.12 0.76 -1.80
N SER A 14 10.64 -0.30 -1.18
CA SER A 14 9.93 -0.98 -0.07
C SER A 14 9.85 -0.14 1.21
N ALA A 15 10.78 0.81 1.40
CA ALA A 15 10.74 1.76 2.52
C ALA A 15 9.63 2.81 2.39
N CYS A 16 8.99 2.91 1.23
CA CYS A 16 7.82 3.74 0.97
C CYS A 16 6.51 2.90 1.06
N THR A 17 6.55 1.76 1.76
CA THR A 17 5.37 0.93 2.06
C THR A 17 5.21 0.76 3.58
N ASP A 18 3.96 0.67 4.05
CA ASP A 18 3.62 0.34 5.43
C ASP A 18 2.53 -0.74 5.41
N SER A 19 2.98 -1.99 5.31
CA SER A 19 2.09 -3.16 5.21
C SER A 19 1.20 -3.36 6.45
N ASP A 20 1.65 -2.94 7.62
CA ASP A 20 0.89 -3.10 8.87
C ASP A 20 -0.21 -2.05 8.97
N THR A 21 0.08 -0.79 8.63
CA THR A 21 -0.96 0.26 8.54
C THR A 21 -1.96 -0.06 7.45
N ALA A 22 -1.50 -0.51 6.28
CA ALA A 22 -2.38 -0.93 5.20
C ALA A 22 -3.31 -2.07 5.62
N ARG A 23 -2.78 -3.12 6.25
CA ARG A 23 -3.60 -4.25 6.71
C ARG A 23 -4.60 -3.84 7.80
N ARG A 24 -4.20 -3.00 8.76
CA ARG A 24 -5.12 -2.47 9.78
C ARG A 24 -6.25 -1.66 9.16
N ALA A 25 -5.93 -0.78 8.21
CA ALA A 25 -6.93 0.05 7.52
C ALA A 25 -7.93 -0.81 6.74
N LEU A 26 -7.44 -1.79 5.96
CA LEU A 26 -8.28 -2.68 5.15
C LEU A 26 -9.19 -3.55 6.03
N VAL A 27 -8.64 -4.22 7.04
CA VAL A 27 -9.45 -5.07 7.94
C VAL A 27 -10.46 -4.21 8.73
N GLY A 28 -10.04 -3.05 9.22
CA GLY A 28 -10.93 -2.11 9.93
C GLY A 28 -12.07 -1.58 9.04
N ALA A 29 -11.86 -1.50 7.73
CA ALA A 29 -12.87 -1.13 6.74
C ALA A 29 -13.73 -2.31 6.25
N GLY A 30 -13.53 -3.52 6.79
CA GLY A 30 -14.34 -4.70 6.46
C GLY A 30 -13.86 -5.49 5.23
N TYR A 31 -12.61 -5.28 4.80
CA TYR A 31 -12.00 -6.10 3.75
C TYR A 31 -11.50 -7.44 4.33
N THR A 32 -11.60 -8.49 3.53
CA THR A 32 -11.13 -9.83 3.85
C THR A 32 -10.20 -10.34 2.74
N ASP A 33 -9.56 -11.50 2.95
CA ASP A 33 -8.61 -12.08 1.99
C ASP A 33 -7.53 -11.06 1.55
N VAL A 34 -7.01 -10.29 2.51
CA VAL A 34 -6.10 -9.17 2.25
C VAL A 34 -4.72 -9.67 1.85
N HIS A 35 -4.35 -9.42 0.60
CA HIS A 35 -3.00 -9.55 0.08
C HIS A 35 -2.38 -8.16 -0.07
N ILE A 36 -1.34 -7.91 0.72
CA ILE A 36 -0.53 -6.71 0.60
C ILE A 36 0.52 -6.97 -0.48
N ASP A 37 0.49 -6.15 -1.52
CA ASP A 37 1.50 -6.09 -2.55
C ASP A 37 2.56 -5.03 -2.18
N GLY A 38 3.64 -4.94 -2.95
CA GLY A 38 4.73 -3.99 -2.68
C GLY A 38 4.34 -2.51 -2.89
N TYR A 39 5.29 -1.72 -3.36
CA TYR A 39 5.05 -0.30 -3.63
C TYR A 39 4.07 -0.09 -4.78
N SER A 40 3.06 0.75 -4.57
CA SER A 40 2.18 1.21 -5.65
C SER A 40 2.71 2.49 -6.26
N PHE A 41 3.02 2.46 -7.57
CA PHE A 41 3.54 3.62 -8.29
C PHE A 41 2.47 4.65 -8.69
N TYR A 42 1.17 4.32 -8.56
CA TYR A 42 0.10 5.09 -9.22
C TYR A 42 -1.16 5.35 -8.37
N GLY A 43 -1.10 5.17 -7.04
CA GLY A 43 -2.30 5.29 -6.18
C GLY A 43 -2.41 6.57 -5.33
N CYS A 44 -1.28 7.11 -4.88
CA CYS A 44 -1.25 8.09 -3.79
C CYS A 44 -0.81 9.48 -4.27
N GLY A 45 -1.27 10.53 -3.59
CA GLY A 45 -0.91 11.89 -3.96
C GLY A 45 0.50 12.24 -3.47
N ASP A 46 1.05 13.36 -3.97
CA ASP A 46 2.41 13.83 -3.62
C ASP A 46 2.64 14.08 -2.11
N ASN A 47 1.58 14.09 -1.30
CA ASN A 47 1.60 14.32 0.15
C ASN A 47 1.53 13.03 1.00
N ASP A 48 1.51 11.85 0.38
CA ASP A 48 1.43 10.57 1.08
C ASP A 48 2.83 9.94 1.18
N ASP A 49 3.31 9.68 2.41
CA ASP A 49 4.66 9.14 2.67
C ASP A 49 4.79 7.64 2.31
N TYR A 50 3.66 6.93 2.26
CA TYR A 50 3.60 5.51 1.96
C TYR A 50 2.51 5.20 0.93
N SER A 51 2.85 4.33 -0.02
CA SER A 51 1.92 3.81 -1.04
C SER A 51 2.00 2.29 -1.10
N THR A 52 1.09 1.63 -0.38
CA THR A 52 1.10 0.17 -0.24
C THR A 52 0.02 -0.44 -1.13
N ALA A 53 0.41 -1.19 -2.16
CA ALA A 53 -0.54 -1.87 -3.03
C ALA A 53 -1.26 -3.00 -2.27
N PHE A 54 -2.51 -3.29 -2.67
CA PHE A 54 -3.23 -4.43 -2.13
C PHE A 54 -4.21 -5.03 -3.13
N THR A 55 -4.51 -6.30 -2.92
CA THR A 55 -5.67 -7.00 -3.48
C THR A 55 -6.45 -7.62 -2.32
N ALA A 56 -7.76 -7.43 -2.28
CA ALA A 56 -8.59 -7.93 -1.19
C ALA A 56 -10.04 -8.14 -1.64
N ARG A 57 -10.82 -8.88 -0.85
CA ARG A 57 -12.26 -8.93 -0.99
C ARG A 57 -12.88 -7.77 -0.20
N GLY A 58 -13.60 -6.89 -0.89
CA GLY A 58 -14.29 -5.77 -0.27
C GLY A 58 -15.47 -6.20 0.61
N PRO A 59 -16.06 -5.28 1.39
CA PRO A 59 -17.19 -5.58 2.27
C PRO A 59 -18.43 -6.13 1.55
N THR A 60 -18.54 -5.88 0.25
CA THR A 60 -19.61 -6.38 -0.62
C THR A 60 -19.35 -7.80 -1.14
N GLY A 61 -18.21 -8.41 -0.78
CA GLY A 61 -17.79 -9.73 -1.27
C GLY A 61 -17.12 -9.70 -2.64
N VAL A 62 -16.93 -8.52 -3.26
CA VAL A 62 -16.28 -8.37 -4.57
C VAL A 62 -14.76 -8.27 -4.42
N LEU A 63 -14.01 -8.94 -5.29
CA LEU A 63 -12.56 -8.80 -5.34
C LEU A 63 -12.18 -7.41 -5.90
N VAL A 64 -11.33 -6.69 -5.18
CA VAL A 64 -10.88 -5.35 -5.55
C VAL A 64 -9.38 -5.21 -5.32
N SER A 65 -8.76 -4.30 -6.07
CA SER A 65 -7.36 -3.96 -5.94
C SER A 65 -7.19 -2.45 -5.83
N GLY A 66 -6.11 -2.02 -5.19
CA GLY A 66 -5.88 -0.60 -4.99
C GLY A 66 -4.60 -0.31 -4.25
N ALA A 67 -4.54 0.86 -3.62
CA ALA A 67 -3.46 1.26 -2.75
C ALA A 67 -4.00 1.81 -1.43
N VAL A 68 -3.31 1.54 -0.33
CA VAL A 68 -3.46 2.28 0.91
C VAL A 68 -2.41 3.36 0.95
N CYS A 69 -2.87 4.60 0.94
CA CYS A 69 -2.07 5.80 1.07
C CYS A 69 -2.04 6.22 2.52
N SER A 70 -0.85 6.39 3.09
CA SER A 70 -0.73 6.88 4.47
C SER A 70 0.44 7.82 4.63
N SER A 71 0.29 8.81 5.49
CA SER A 71 1.36 9.73 5.86
C SER A 71 1.90 9.38 7.25
N PHE A 72 3.21 9.39 7.40
CA PHE A 72 3.92 9.18 8.67
C PHE A 72 3.51 10.22 9.72
N LEU A 73 3.25 11.46 9.30
CA LEU A 73 2.94 12.58 10.19
C LEU A 73 1.53 12.58 10.75
N THR A 74 0.52 12.22 9.96
CA THR A 74 -0.90 12.32 10.37
C THR A 74 -1.48 11.00 10.87
N LYS A 75 -0.75 9.88 10.70
CA LYS A 75 -1.24 8.50 10.94
C LYS A 75 -2.55 8.16 10.22
N ALA A 76 -2.99 9.01 9.30
CA ALA A 76 -4.18 8.79 8.50
C ALA A 76 -3.85 7.79 7.39
N ALA A 77 -4.81 6.92 7.10
CA ALA A 77 -4.72 5.96 6.02
C ALA A 77 -5.97 6.08 5.14
N THR A 78 -5.78 6.20 3.83
CA THR A 78 -6.83 6.30 2.83
C THR A 78 -6.77 5.08 1.92
N ILE A 79 -7.87 4.33 1.84
CA ILE A 79 -8.01 3.21 0.89
C ILE A 79 -8.47 3.81 -0.44
N ARG A 80 -7.67 3.63 -1.49
CA ARG A 80 -8.01 4.03 -2.86
C ARG A 80 -8.14 2.79 -3.73
N LEU A 81 -9.30 2.62 -4.34
CA LEU A 81 -9.58 1.55 -5.29
C LEU A 81 -9.19 2.01 -6.70
N ASN A 82 -8.70 1.08 -7.52
CA ASN A 82 -8.41 1.28 -8.94
C ASN A 82 -9.60 0.89 -9.82
#